data_AF-A0A0C1Q7C3-F1
#
_entry.id   AF-A0A0C1Q7C3-F1
#
_cell.length_a   1.000
_cell.length_b   1.000
_cell.length_c   1.000
_cell.angle_alpha   90.00
_cell.angle_beta   90.00
_cell.angle_gamma   90.00
#
_symmetry.space_group_name_H-M   'P 1'
#
loop_
_entity.id
_entity.type
_entity.pdbx_description
1 polymer ?
#
loop_
_entity_poly.entity_id
_entity_poly.type
_entity_poly.pdbx_seq_one_letter_code
_entity_poly.pdbx_strand_id
1 'polypeptide(L)'
;MSYSTKLEAAQRELEEAKVNKINMMPPPYRLLRKLGVKIVPFHYNRFLSNFVIASVWYMPILSALVFWHLDDISIANIFAFGLFSSVMLGLCTAAYYRNSAKKHKLSAWAQL
;
A
#
# COMPACT_ATOMS: atom_id res chain seq x y z
N MET A 1 0.25 -0.65 24.48
CA MET A 1 -0.95 0.11 24.06
C MET A 1 -1.86 -0.75 23.20
N SER A 2 -3.16 -0.48 23.18
CA SER A 2 -4.09 -1.16 22.27
C SER A 2 -3.85 -0.74 20.81
N TYR A 3 -4.29 -1.57 19.86
CA TYR A 3 -4.16 -1.25 18.42
C TYR A 3 -4.84 0.08 18.05
N SER A 4 -6.00 0.38 18.64
CA SER A 4 -6.72 1.63 18.37
C SER A 4 -5.94 2.85 18.83
N THR A 5 -5.35 2.80 20.04
CA THR A 5 -4.52 3.91 20.55
C THR A 5 -3.29 4.14 19.68
N LYS A 6 -2.59 3.08 19.25
CA LYS A 6 -1.46 3.21 18.31
C LYS A 6 -1.88 3.80 16.98
N LEU A 7 -3.06 3.41 16.49
CA LEU A 7 -3.59 3.91 15.22
C LEU A 7 -3.93 5.40 15.29
N GLU A 8 -4.53 5.86 16.39
CA GLU A 8 -4.81 7.28 16.63
C GLU A 8 -3.50 8.08 16.75
N ALA A 9 -2.49 7.56 17.46
CA ALA A 9 -1.17 8.19 17.54
C ALA A 9 -0.50 8.31 16.16
N ALA A 10 -0.52 7.24 15.36
CA ALA A 10 -0.01 7.25 13.99
C ALA A 10 -0.75 8.26 13.10
N GLN A 11 -2.07 8.40 13.25
CA GLN A 11 -2.85 9.38 12.49
C GLN A 11 -2.46 10.81 12.87
N ARG A 12 -2.34 11.12 14.16
CA ARG A 12 -1.90 12.43 14.64
C ARG A 12 -0.50 12.78 14.14
N GLU A 13 0.46 11.86 14.26
CA GLU A 13 1.84 12.10 13.81
C GLU A 13 1.91 12.33 12.29
N LEU A 14 1.09 11.61 11.49
CA LEU A 14 0.99 11.85 10.05
C LEU A 14 0.35 13.21 9.69
N GLU A 15 -0.63 13.67 10.48
CA GLU A 15 -1.27 14.98 10.31
C GLU A 15 -0.29 16.12 10.64
N GLU A 16 0.43 15.99 11.75
CA GLU A 16 1.49 16.92 12.16
C GLU A 16 2.62 16.98 11.13
N ALA A 17 2.99 15.83 10.55
CA ALA A 17 3.96 15.72 9.47
C ALA A 17 3.45 16.26 8.11
N LYS A 18 2.19 16.73 8.04
CA LYS A 18 1.52 17.25 6.84
C LYS A 18 1.54 16.27 5.66
N VAL A 19 1.41 14.98 5.94
CA VAL A 19 1.29 13.95 4.90
C VAL A 19 -0.07 14.10 4.22
N ASN A 20 -0.11 13.97 2.89
CA ASN A 20 -1.37 14.05 2.14
C ASN A 20 -2.35 12.96 2.61
N LYS A 21 -3.62 13.33 2.82
CA LYS A 21 -4.70 12.44 3.29
C LYS A 21 -4.87 11.15 2.49
N ILE A 22 -4.67 11.18 1.17
CA ILE A 22 -4.72 9.98 0.31
C ILE A 22 -3.59 9.01 0.66
N ASN A 23 -2.40 9.54 0.96
CA ASN A 23 -1.22 8.76 1.32
C ASN A 23 -1.26 8.30 2.78
N MET A 24 -1.95 9.01 3.67
CA MET A 24 -2.18 8.54 5.04
C MET A 24 -3.00 7.25 5.06
N MET A 25 -3.98 7.14 4.16
CA MET A 25 -4.91 6.01 4.10
C MET A 25 -5.15 5.56 2.64
N PRO A 26 -4.17 4.86 2.03
CA PRO A 26 -4.29 4.43 0.64
C PRO A 26 -5.49 3.47 0.45
N PRO A 27 -6.06 3.36 -0.76
CA PRO A 27 -7.19 2.48 -1.06
C PRO A 27 -7.07 1.04 -0.51
N PRO A 28 -5.97 0.28 -0.70
CA PRO A 28 -5.86 -1.08 -0.16
C PRO A 28 -5.94 -1.12 1.37
N TYR A 29 -5.35 -0.14 2.05
CA TYR A 29 -5.42 -0.03 3.51
C TYR A 29 -6.86 0.18 4.00
N ARG A 30 -7.61 1.08 3.35
CA ARG A 30 -9.02 1.34 3.68
C ARG A 30 -9.89 0.10 3.48
N LEU A 31 -9.66 -0.64 2.40
CA LEU A 31 -10.42 -1.87 2.11
C LEU A 31 -10.15 -2.95 3.17
N LEU A 32 -8.88 -3.26 3.45
CA LEU A 32 -8.51 -4.28 4.44
C LEU A 32 -9.08 -3.96 5.83
N ARG A 33 -9.07 -2.68 6.21
CA ARG A 33 -9.69 -2.24 7.46
C ARG A 33 -11.20 -2.41 7.49
N LYS A 34 -11.91 -2.11 6.39
CA LYS A 34 -13.35 -2.35 6.30
C LYS A 34 -13.70 -3.84 6.41
N LEU A 35 -12.78 -4.72 6.00
CA LEU A 35 -12.89 -6.17 6.18
C LEU A 35 -12.52 -6.65 7.60
N GLY A 36 -12.27 -5.74 8.56
CA GLY A 36 -11.96 -6.07 9.95
C GLY A 36 -10.49 -6.44 10.21
N VAL A 37 -9.62 -6.32 9.21
CA VAL A 37 -8.19 -6.63 9.37
C VAL A 37 -7.49 -5.52 10.17
N LYS A 38 -6.81 -5.90 11.25
CA LYS A 38 -5.95 -5.00 12.06
C LYS A 38 -4.60 -4.78 11.39
N ILE A 39 -4.62 -4.12 10.24
CA ILE A 39 -3.43 -3.81 9.45
C ILE A 39 -2.68 -2.57 10.00
N VAL A 40 -1.36 -2.60 9.97
CA VAL A 40 -0.52 -1.42 10.30
C VAL A 40 -0.55 -0.42 9.12
N PRO A 41 -0.69 0.91 9.36
CA PRO A 41 -0.67 1.89 8.27
C PRO A 41 0.62 1.81 7.45
N PHE A 42 0.54 2.09 6.15
CA PHE A 42 1.65 1.85 5.22
C PHE A 42 2.95 2.56 5.63
N HIS A 43 2.90 3.79 6.13
CA HIS A 43 4.08 4.51 6.63
C HIS A 43 4.80 3.83 7.80
N TYR A 44 4.06 3.06 8.61
CA TYR A 44 4.57 2.40 9.82
C TYR A 44 4.81 0.90 9.63
N ASN A 45 4.35 0.35 8.51
CA ASN A 45 4.40 -1.07 8.23
C ASN A 45 5.77 -1.49 7.68
N ARG A 46 6.05 -2.80 7.73
CA ARG A 46 7.29 -3.35 7.17
C ARG A 46 7.29 -3.22 5.65
N PHE A 47 8.48 -3.00 5.08
CA PHE A 47 8.69 -2.87 3.64
C PHE A 47 8.09 -4.05 2.86
N LEU A 48 8.39 -5.29 3.30
CA LEU A 48 7.90 -6.50 2.62
C LEU A 48 6.37 -6.62 2.69
N SER A 49 5.76 -6.24 3.81
CA SER A 49 4.30 -6.25 3.97
C SER A 49 3.65 -5.25 3.01
N ASN A 50 4.18 -4.02 2.93
CA ASN A 50 3.68 -3.03 1.97
C ASN A 50 3.87 -3.48 0.52
N PHE A 51 5.01 -4.09 0.20
CA PHE A 51 5.29 -4.63 -1.12
C PHE A 51 4.23 -5.65 -1.53
N VAL A 52 4.00 -6.68 -0.69
CA VAL A 52 3.01 -7.73 -0.99
C VAL A 52 1.61 -7.15 -1.12
N ILE A 53 1.18 -6.31 -0.18
CA ILE A 53 -0.18 -5.72 -0.21
C ILE A 53 -0.36 -4.87 -1.46
N ALA A 54 0.63 -4.04 -1.81
CA ALA A 54 0.56 -3.19 -3.00
C ALA A 54 0.56 -4.01 -4.28
N SER A 55 1.42 -5.04 -4.40
CA SER A 55 1.44 -5.91 -5.59
C SER A 55 0.12 -6.64 -5.77
N VAL A 56 -0.45 -7.24 -4.71
CA VAL A 56 -1.76 -7.88 -4.76
C VAL A 56 -2.86 -6.91 -5.14
N TRP A 57 -2.81 -5.67 -4.65
CA TRP A 57 -3.77 -4.61 -4.98
C TRP A 57 -3.73 -4.23 -6.46
N TYR A 58 -2.54 -4.08 -7.05
CA TYR A 58 -2.38 -3.62 -8.43
C TYR A 58 -2.61 -4.72 -9.47
N MET A 59 -2.40 -6.00 -9.14
CA MET A 59 -2.51 -7.11 -10.09
C MET A 59 -3.85 -7.14 -10.84
N PRO A 60 -5.03 -7.21 -10.18
CA PRO A 60 -6.30 -7.25 -10.91
C PRO A 60 -6.57 -5.98 -11.72
N ILE A 61 -6.11 -4.82 -11.23
CA ILE A 61 -6.30 -3.53 -11.91
C ILE A 61 -5.53 -3.52 -13.24
N LEU A 62 -4.27 -3.95 -13.22
CA LEU A 62 -3.41 -3.95 -14.40
C LEU A 62 -3.78 -5.06 -15.38
N SER A 63 -4.14 -6.25 -14.90
CA SER A 63 -4.66 -7.32 -15.75
C SER A 63 -5.96 -6.89 -16.45
N ALA A 64 -6.90 -6.25 -15.73
CA ALA A 64 -8.13 -5.74 -16.33
C ALA A 64 -7.87 -4.63 -17.36
N LEU A 65 -6.91 -3.74 -17.10
CA LEU A 65 -6.54 -2.68 -18.03
C LEU A 65 -6.04 -3.24 -19.37
N VAL A 66 -5.17 -4.26 -19.31
CA VAL A 66 -4.68 -4.95 -20.51
C VAL A 66 -5.81 -5.67 -21.24
N PHE A 67 -6.63 -6.42 -20.51
CA PHE A 67 -7.77 -7.14 -21.08
C PHE A 67 -8.75 -6.21 -21.84
N TRP A 68 -8.95 -4.98 -21.36
CA TRP A 68 -9.84 -4.02 -22.02
C TRP A 68 -9.23 -3.26 -23.21
N HIS A 69 -7.91 -3.18 -23.32
CA HIS A 69 -7.25 -2.37 -24.35
C HIS A 69 -6.59 -3.16 -25.47
N LEU A 70 -6.25 -4.43 -25.22
CA LEU A 70 -5.56 -5.26 -26.20
C LEU A 70 -6.50 -6.34 -26.70
N ASP A 71 -6.84 -6.25 -27.98
CA ASP A 71 -7.50 -7.32 -28.71
C ASP A 71 -6.50 -8.46 -29.00
N ASP A 72 -7.00 -9.69 -29.11
CA ASP A 72 -6.25 -10.90 -29.49
C ASP A 72 -5.02 -11.24 -28.61
N ILE A 73 -4.97 -10.76 -27.36
CA ILE A 73 -3.95 -11.16 -26.40
C ILE A 73 -4.35 -12.44 -25.64
N SER A 74 -3.41 -13.38 -25.49
CA SER A 74 -3.66 -14.60 -24.73
C SER A 74 -3.85 -14.31 -23.23
N ILE A 75 -4.72 -15.09 -22.57
CA ILE A 75 -4.95 -14.98 -21.12
C ILE A 75 -3.64 -15.09 -20.33
N ALA A 76 -2.74 -15.98 -20.75
CA ALA A 76 -1.42 -16.14 -20.12
C ALA A 76 -0.59 -14.84 -20.16
N ASN A 77 -0.60 -14.12 -21.28
CA ASN A 77 0.12 -12.86 -21.42
C ASN A 77 -0.51 -11.73 -20.60
N ILE A 78 -1.83 -11.69 -20.47
CA ILE A 78 -2.54 -10.74 -19.57
C ILE A 78 -2.08 -10.95 -18.12
N PHE A 79 -2.04 -12.20 -17.66
CA PHE A 79 -1.58 -12.52 -16.32
C PHE A 79 -0.09 -12.23 -16.14
N ALA A 80 0.76 -12.58 -17.10
CA ALA A 80 2.20 -12.31 -17.03
C ALA A 80 2.48 -10.81 -16.95
N PHE A 81 1.82 -9.99 -17.78
CA PHE A 81 1.96 -8.54 -17.74
C PHE A 81 1.43 -7.94 -16.44
N GLY A 82 0.23 -8.35 -16.01
CA GLY A 82 -0.38 -7.87 -14.77
C GLY A 82 0.47 -8.21 -13.54
N LEU A 83 1.03 -9.43 -13.49
CA LEU A 83 1.94 -9.85 -12.44
C LEU A 83 3.24 -9.03 -12.44
N PHE A 84 3.92 -8.93 -13.59
CA PHE A 84 5.17 -8.18 -13.69
C PHE A 84 4.99 -6.71 -13.31
N SER A 85 3.98 -6.06 -13.88
CA SER A 85 3.69 -4.64 -13.65
C SER A 85 3.25 -4.37 -12.21
N SER A 86 2.46 -5.26 -11.60
CA SER A 86 2.04 -5.11 -10.20
C SER A 86 3.18 -5.35 -9.20
N VAL A 87 4.12 -6.24 -9.50
CA VAL A 87 5.35 -6.42 -8.72
C VAL A 87 6.19 -5.14 -8.77
N MET A 88 6.40 -4.57 -9.96
CA MET A 88 7.14 -3.32 -10.12
C MET A 88 6.48 -2.15 -9.37
N LEU A 89 5.17 -1.93 -9.55
CA LEU A 89 4.45 -0.87 -8.84
C LEU A 89 4.40 -1.10 -7.33
N GLY A 90 4.28 -2.35 -6.88
CA GLY A 90 4.33 -2.69 -5.47
C GLY A 90 5.68 -2.36 -4.84
N LEU A 91 6.77 -2.61 -5.57
CA LEU A 91 8.13 -2.24 -5.15
C LEU A 91 8.28 -0.72 -5.02
N CYS A 92 7.86 0.03 -6.05
CA CYS A 92 7.87 1.48 -6.04
C CYS A 92 7.05 2.04 -4.87
N THR A 93 5.88 1.47 -4.61
CA THR A 93 5.00 1.86 -3.50
C THR A 93 5.67 1.60 -2.14
N ALA A 94 6.21 0.40 -1.93
CA ALA A 94 6.90 0.06 -0.69
C ALA A 94 8.12 0.97 -0.44
N ALA A 95 8.89 1.28 -1.49
CA ALA A 95 10.02 2.21 -1.43
C ALA A 95 9.55 3.63 -1.12
N TYR A 96 8.49 4.11 -1.77
CA TYR A 96 7.88 5.40 -1.52
C TYR A 96 7.49 5.57 -0.04
N TYR A 97 6.73 4.62 0.53
CA TYR A 97 6.29 4.72 1.92
C TYR A 97 7.44 4.66 2.91
N ARG A 98 8.45 3.82 2.66
CA ARG A 98 9.66 3.76 3.49
C ARG A 98 10.45 5.07 3.45
N ASN A 99 10.60 5.66 2.26
CA ASN A 99 11.31 6.92 2.09
C ASN A 99 10.52 8.11 2.65
N SER A 100 9.20 8.11 2.49
CA SER A 100 8.29 9.10 3.08
C SER A 100 8.36 9.05 4.61
N ALA A 101 8.30 7.87 5.22
CA ALA A 101 8.43 7.72 6.67
C ALA A 101 9.76 8.28 7.20
N LYS A 102 10.86 8.00 6.51
CA LYS A 102 12.18 8.58 6.84
C LYS A 102 12.22 10.09 6.66
N LYS A 103 11.68 10.61 5.55
CA LYS A 103 11.63 12.05 5.24
C LYS A 103 10.87 12.83 6.31
N HIS A 104 9.77 12.27 6.81
CA HIS A 104 8.94 12.86 7.84
C HIS A 104 9.39 12.51 9.28
N LYS A 105 10.50 11.77 9.45
CA LYS A 105 11.04 11.35 10.74
C LYS A 105 9.99 10.67 11.65
N LEU A 106 9.11 9.87 11.05
CA LEU A 106 8.04 9.19 11.78
C LEU A 106 8.59 8.18 12.78
N SER A 107 7.89 8.04 13.89
CA SER A 107 8.16 7.05 14.93
C SER A 107 8.00 5.62 14.39
N ALA A 108 8.70 4.65 14.99
CA ALA A 108 8.46 3.26 14.66
C ALA A 108 7.10 2.79 15.23
N TRP A 109 6.38 1.92 14.52
CA TRP A 109 5.11 1.36 15.02
C TRP A 109 5.22 0.74 16.43
N ALA A 110 6.36 0.14 16.74
CA ALA A 110 6.63 -0.46 18.05
C ALA A 110 6.70 0.58 19.18
N GLN A 111 7.10 1.81 18.86
CA GLN A 111 7.29 2.93 19.80
C GLN A 111 6.03 3.77 20.02
N LEU A 112 5.00 3.58 19.19
CA LEU A 112 3.67 4.19 19.33
C LEU A 112 2.80 3.52 20.39
#